data_AF-A0A7G8GSQ7-F1
#
_entry.id   AF-A0A7G8GSQ7-F1
#
_cell.length_a   1.000
_cell.length_b   1.000
_cell.length_c   1.000
_cell.angle_alpha   90.00
_cell.angle_beta   90.00
_cell.angle_gamma   90.00
#
_symmetry.space_group_name_H-M   'P 1'
#
loop_
_entity.id
_entity.type
_entity.pdbx_description
1 polymer ?
#
loop_
_entity_poly.entity_id
_entity_poly.type
_entity_poly.pdbx_seq_one_letter_code
_entity_poly.pdbx_strand_id
1 'polypeptide(L)' 'MLTKYAERYVLRSCSAGGYLGVNAVDQQIERQPSPERAWIFHTHEGAVTHARWIGEVHGETPDVVKLDQ' A
#
# COMPACT_ATOMS: atom_id res chain seq x y z
N MET A 1 -10.07 -3.20 -27.62
CA MET A 1 -10.40 -3.56 -26.23
C MET A 1 -9.41 -2.87 -25.33
N LEU A 2 -9.79 -1.72 -24.75
CA LEU A 2 -8.95 -1.02 -23.79
C LEU A 2 -8.97 -1.86 -22.52
N THR A 3 -7.88 -2.55 -22.18
CA THR A 3 -7.64 -2.96 -20.80
C THR A 3 -7.58 -1.67 -20.01
N LYS A 4 -8.74 -1.26 -19.47
CA LYS A 4 -8.86 -0.21 -18.48
C LYS A 4 -7.86 -0.59 -17.39
N TYR A 5 -6.72 0.09 -17.34
CA TYR A 5 -5.64 -0.24 -16.43
C TYR A 5 -6.25 -0.47 -15.05
N ALA A 6 -6.06 -1.66 -14.49
CA ALA A 6 -6.62 -1.98 -13.18
C ALA A 6 -6.16 -0.87 -12.24
N GLU A 7 -7.10 -0.25 -11.52
CA GLU A 7 -6.74 0.83 -10.60
C GLU A 7 -5.74 0.28 -9.60
N ARG A 8 -4.64 1.01 -9.35
CA ARG A 8 -3.59 0.57 -8.43
C ARG A 8 -3.51 1.55 -7.28
N TYR A 9 -3.61 1.01 -6.08
CA TYR A 9 -3.47 1.75 -4.83
C TYR A 9 -2.32 1.14 -4.04
N VAL A 10 -1.54 1.97 -3.37
CA VAL A 10 -0.45 1.55 -2.48
C VAL A 10 -0.57 2.26 -1.15
N LEU A 11 0.08 1.71 -0.13
CA LEU A 11 0.12 2.30 1.20
C LEU A 11 1.42 3.05 1.40
N ARG A 12 1.36 4.23 2.02
CA ARG A 12 2.53 5.06 2.32
C ARG A 12 2.58 5.37 3.81
N SER A 13 3.73 5.17 4.45
CA SER A 13 3.90 5.57 5.86
C SER A 13 3.89 7.08 5.97
N CYS A 14 3.16 7.60 6.96
CA CYS A 14 3.01 9.03 7.19
C CYS A 14 4.22 9.58 7.96
N SER A 15 4.65 8.91 9.04
CA SER A 15 5.79 9.35 9.85
C SER A 15 7.15 9.06 9.22
N ALA A 16 7.33 7.87 8.65
CA ALA A 16 8.64 7.41 8.18
C ALA A 16 8.88 7.70 6.70
N GLY A 17 7.83 8.11 5.96
CA GLY A 17 7.85 8.18 4.51
C GLY A 17 8.05 6.82 3.84
N GLY A 18 8.06 6.81 2.51
CA GLY A 18 8.18 5.59 1.72
C GLY A 18 6.90 4.75 1.66
N TYR A 19 6.91 3.73 0.81
CA TYR A 19 5.77 2.87 0.57
C TYR A 19 5.84 1.63 1.48
N LEU A 20 4.70 1.07 1.83
CA LEU A 20 4.66 -0.18 2.58
C LEU A 20 4.58 -1.35 1.60
N GLY A 21 5.48 -2.31 1.79
CA GLY A 21 5.47 -3.61 1.15
C GLY A 21 5.39 -4.72 2.18
N VAL A 22 5.12 -5.93 1.72
CA VAL A 22 5.23 -7.14 2.54
C VAL A 22 6.47 -7.88 2.08
N ASN A 23 7.38 -8.14 3.01
CA ASN A 23 8.59 -8.89 2.72
C ASN A 23 8.24 -10.35 2.39
N ALA A 24 8.78 -10.87 1.30
CA ALA A 24 8.44 -12.21 0.82
C ALA A 24 8.99 -13.35 1.69
N VAL A 25 9.98 -13.08 2.55
CA VAL A 25 10.67 -14.09 3.37
C VAL A 25 9.99 -14.24 4.72
N ASP A 26 9.74 -13.15 5.43
CA ASP A 26 9.21 -13.15 6.80
C ASP A 26 7.76 -12.64 6.93
N GLN A 27 7.15 -12.23 5.81
CA GLN A 27 5.79 -11.67 5.75
C GLN A 27 5.58 -10.42 6.61
N GLN A 28 6.67 -9.74 7.00
CA GLN A 28 6.58 -8.51 7.76
C GLN A 28 6.35 -7.31 6.84
N ILE A 29 5.72 -6.27 7.40
CA ILE A 29 5.57 -4.99 6.72
C ILE A 29 6.93 -4.30 6.71
N GLU A 30 7.44 -4.01 5.51
CA GLU A 30 8.69 -3.31 5.31
C GLU A 30 8.49 -2.04 4.48
N ARG A 31 9.45 -1.13 4.59
CA ARG A 31 9.46 0.10 3.80
C ARG A 31 10.15 -0.14 2.47
N GLN A 32 9.49 0.26 1.39
CA GLN A 32 9.96 0.15 0.03
C GLN A 32 10.22 1.55 -0.56
N PRO A 33 11.34 1.74 -1.28
CA PRO A 33 11.68 3.03 -1.86
C PRO A 33 10.81 3.37 -3.08
N SER A 34 10.20 2.36 -3.71
CA SER A 34 9.46 2.51 -4.96
C SER A 34 8.05 1.91 -4.85
N PRO A 35 7.04 2.54 -5.46
CA PRO A 35 5.65 2.05 -5.42
C PRO A 35 5.46 0.72 -6.15
N GLU A 36 6.36 0.38 -7.09
CA GLU A 36 6.36 -0.90 -7.81
C GLU A 36 6.68 -2.12 -6.93
N ARG A 37 7.40 -1.90 -5.82
CA ARG A 37 7.73 -2.93 -4.82
C ARG A 37 6.78 -2.89 -3.62
N ALA A 38 5.88 -1.92 -3.59
CA ALA A 38 4.90 -1.77 -2.52
C ALA A 38 3.80 -2.81 -2.65
N TRP A 39 3.02 -2.95 -1.58
CA TRP A 39 1.81 -3.76 -1.62
C TRP A 39 0.76 -3.05 -2.49
N ILE A 40 0.44 -3.67 -3.63
CA ILE A 40 -0.53 -3.14 -4.61
C ILE A 40 -1.93 -3.68 -4.33
N PHE A 41 -2.88 -2.77 -4.22
CA PHE A 41 -4.30 -3.04 -4.12
C PHE A 41 -4.99 -2.63 -5.42
N HIS A 42 -5.94 -3.45 -5.85
CA HIS A 42 -6.67 -3.22 -7.11
C HIS A 42 -8.02 -2.49 -6.90
N THR A 43 -8.37 -2.22 -5.64
CA THR A 43 -9.58 -1.50 -5.24
C THR A 43 -9.24 -0.48 -4.15
N HIS A 44 -9.92 0.66 -4.18
CA HIS A 44 -9.75 1.68 -3.16
C HIS A 44 -10.18 1.17 -1.78
N GLU A 45 -11.34 0.51 -1.70
CA GLU A 45 -11.86 -0.07 -0.46
C GLU A 45 -10.91 -1.10 0.15
N GLY A 46 -10.27 -1.94 -0.69
CA GLY A 46 -9.28 -2.90 -0.23
C GLY A 46 -8.07 -2.24 0.40
N ALA A 47 -7.57 -1.16 -0.21
CA ALA A 47 -6.45 -0.39 0.32
C ALA A 47 -6.80 0.32 1.64
N VAL A 48 -7.96 0.98 1.71
CA VAL A 48 -8.44 1.66 2.94
C VAL A 48 -8.62 0.69 4.09
N THR A 49 -9.17 -0.50 3.83
CA THR A 49 -9.37 -1.53 4.85
C THR A 49 -8.03 -1.98 5.44
N HIS A 50 -7.04 -2.24 4.59
CA HIS A 50 -5.71 -2.65 5.05
C HIS A 50 -4.96 -1.52 5.77
N ALA A 51 -5.06 -0.28 5.29
CA ALA A 51 -4.52 0.87 5.98
C ALA A 51 -5.06 0.96 7.42
N ARG A 52 -6.37 0.78 7.58
CA ARG A 52 -7.00 0.79 8.90
C ARG A 52 -6.47 -0.33 9.80
N TRP A 53 -6.39 -1.57 9.32
CA TRP A 53 -5.86 -2.68 10.11
C TRP A 53 -4.41 -2.46 10.53
N ILE A 54 -3.59 -1.90 9.63
CA ILE A 54 -2.20 -1.55 9.95
C ILE A 54 -2.18 -0.47 11.04
N GLY A 55 -3.05 0.54 10.96
CA GLY A 55 -3.17 1.55 12.02
C GLY A 55 -3.61 1.00 13.37
N GLU A 56 -4.54 0.05 13.37
CA GLU A 56 -5.02 -0.61 14.60
C GLU A 56 -3.92 -1.48 15.26
N VAL A 57 -3.03 -2.09 14.47
CA VAL A 57 -1.95 -2.97 14.98
C VAL A 57 -0.67 -2.20 15.29
N HIS A 58 -0.28 -1.25 14.44
CA HIS A 58 1.02 -0.55 14.49
C HIS A 58 0.92 0.87 15.06
N GLY A 59 -0.29 1.38 15.34
CA GLY A 59 -0.51 2.71 15.91
C GLY A 59 -0.39 3.87 14.90
N GLU A 60 -0.10 3.59 13.64
CA GLU A 60 -0.09 4.56 12.54
C GLU A 60 -0.89 4.01 11.35
N THR A 61 -1.92 4.74 10.95
CA THR A 61 -2.67 4.46 9.72
C THR A 61 -1.90 5.03 8.52
N PRO A 62 -1.41 4.20 7.59
CA PRO A 62 -0.75 4.68 6.39
C PRO A 62 -1.74 5.35 5.43
N ASP A 63 -1.22 6.25 4.59
CA ASP A 63 -2.02 6.90 3.56
C ASP A 63 -2.24 5.95 2.37
N VAL A 64 -3.45 5.96 1.82
CA VAL A 64 -3.78 5.26 0.58
C VAL A 64 -3.48 6.18 -0.60
N VAL A 65 -2.50 5.79 -1.42
CA VAL A 65 -2.06 6.54 -2.60
C VAL A 65 -2.53 5.83 -3.85
N LYS A 66 -3.29 6.53 -4.71
CA LYS A 66 -3.63 6.05 -6.06
C LYS A 66 -2.43 6.26 -6.98
N LEU A 67 -2.04 5.21 -7.70
CA LEU A 67 -1.05 5.29 -8.77
C LEU A 67 -1.79 5.61 -10.07
N ASP A 68 -1.60 6.81 -10.59
CA ASP A 68 -1.99 7.19 -11.94
C ASP A 68 -0.83 6.81 -12.89
N GLN A 69 -1.15 6.14 -14.01
CA GLN A 69 -0.16 5.79 -15.03
C GLN A 69 0.02 6.92 -16.04
#